data_AF-M0NVV8-F1
#
_entry.id   AF-M0NVV8-F1
#
_cell.length_a   1.000
_cell.length_b   1.000
_cell.length_c   1.000
_cell.angle_alpha   90.00
_cell.angle_beta   90.00
_cell.angle_gamma   90.00
#
_symmetry.space_group_name_H-M   'P 1'
#
loop_
_entity.id
_entity.type
_entity.pdbx_description
1 polymer ?
#
loop_
_entity_poly.entity_id
_entity_poly.type
_entity_poly.pdbx_seq_one_letter_code
_entity_poly.pdbx_strand_id
1 'polypeptide(L)'
;MTTDDDGTVSDELDPVTALHEHLAATAERPVERESGWRLGEAEALAAEIAGGGVDQTTVVRRADEIRTLLAEIDGTGDRDADEHVAAARELANRIAERADGE
;
A
#
# COMPACT_ATOMS: atom_id res chain seq x y z
N MET A 1 28.19 20.61 -8.82
CA MET A 1 28.30 19.17 -8.49
C MET A 1 27.43 18.95 -7.27
N THR A 2 26.20 18.52 -7.55
CA THR A 2 25.38 17.59 -6.74
C THR A 2 24.89 18.05 -5.36
N THR A 3 23.58 18.40 -5.38
CA THR A 3 22.56 18.09 -4.37
C THR A 3 22.34 19.09 -3.23
N ASP A 4 21.62 20.17 -3.57
CA ASP A 4 20.53 20.67 -2.72
C ASP A 4 19.32 19.75 -2.96
N ASP A 5 19.29 18.59 -2.30
CA ASP A 5 18.07 17.81 -2.08
C ASP A 5 17.76 17.99 -0.60
N ASP A 6 16.87 18.94 -0.38
CA ASP A 6 16.38 19.42 0.91
C ASP A 6 15.84 18.24 1.74
N GLY A 7 16.52 17.95 2.84
CA GLY A 7 15.98 17.06 3.86
C GLY A 7 14.82 17.72 4.59
N THR A 8 13.60 17.37 4.20
CA THR A 8 12.33 17.66 4.91
C THR A 8 11.37 16.53 4.50
N VAL A 9 11.00 15.51 5.27
CA VAL A 9 10.53 15.47 6.66
C VAL A 9 10.65 14.02 7.18
N SER A 10 11.22 13.84 8.37
CA SER A 10 10.96 12.66 9.20
C SER A 10 9.80 13.00 10.15
N ASP A 11 8.56 12.61 9.79
CA ASP A 11 7.47 12.24 10.76
C ASP A 11 6.20 11.69 10.06
N GLU A 12 6.14 11.66 8.73
CA GLU A 12 5.13 10.90 7.98
C GLU A 12 5.90 9.89 7.14
N LEU A 13 5.86 8.60 7.48
CA LEU A 13 6.29 7.56 6.54
C LEU A 13 5.56 7.82 5.23
N ASP A 14 6.28 7.79 4.10
CA ASP A 14 5.65 7.90 2.78
C ASP A 14 4.44 6.94 2.80
N PRO A 15 3.21 7.41 2.55
CA PRO A 15 2.02 6.57 2.69
C PRO A 15 2.13 5.29 1.84
N VAL A 16 2.92 5.33 0.76
CA VAL A 16 3.25 4.17 -0.06
C VAL A 16 4.13 3.16 0.69
N THR A 17 5.13 3.64 1.44
CA THR A 17 5.97 2.79 2.29
C THR A 17 5.15 2.16 3.42
N ALA A 18 4.33 2.96 4.10
CA ALA A 18 3.45 2.45 5.15
C ALA A 18 2.44 1.42 4.62
N LEU A 19 1.91 1.64 3.40
CA LEU A 19 1.03 0.68 2.72
C LEU A 19 1.76 -0.65 2.51
N HIS A 20 2.98 -0.61 1.99
CA HIS A 20 3.80 -1.81 1.78
C HIS A 20 4.09 -2.56 3.09
N GLU A 21 4.42 -1.84 4.17
CA GLU A 21 4.68 -2.45 5.48
C GLU A 21 3.44 -3.18 6.05
N HIS A 22 2.25 -2.59 5.94
CA HIS A 22 1.02 -3.26 6.38
C HIS A 22 0.71 -4.52 5.57
N LEU A 23 0.95 -4.49 4.26
CA LEU A 23 0.75 -5.64 3.38
C LEU A 23 1.73 -6.77 3.72
N ALA A 24 3.02 -6.44 3.91
CA ALA A 24 4.03 -7.40 4.32
C ALA A 24 3.71 -8.03 5.69
N ALA A 25 3.31 -7.23 6.68
CA ALA A 25 2.91 -7.73 8.00
C ALA A 25 1.69 -8.67 7.94
N THR A 26 0.78 -8.44 6.98
CA THR A 26 -0.36 -9.34 6.73
C THR A 26 0.09 -10.65 6.08
N ALA A 27 1.06 -10.60 5.16
CA ALA A 27 1.58 -11.78 4.46
C ALA A 27 2.35 -12.75 5.38
N GLU A 28 2.90 -12.27 6.50
CA GLU A 28 3.54 -13.09 7.53
C GLU A 28 2.55 -13.90 8.38
N ARG A 29 1.24 -13.65 8.23
CA ARG A 29 0.17 -14.26 9.03
C ARG A 29 -0.51 -15.43 8.29
N PRO A 30 -1.08 -16.40 9.03
CA PRO A 30 -1.85 -17.49 8.41
C PRO A 30 -3.17 -16.95 7.86
N VAL A 31 -3.20 -16.68 6.55
CA VAL A 31 -4.39 -16.20 5.83
C VAL A 31 -5.00 -17.30 4.96
N GLU A 32 -6.31 -17.19 4.70
CA GLU A 32 -6.97 -18.07 3.72
C GLU A 32 -6.35 -17.94 2.32
N ARG A 33 -6.36 -19.04 1.55
CA ARG A 33 -5.64 -19.11 0.26
C ARG A 33 -6.05 -18.02 -0.73
N GLU A 34 -7.34 -17.71 -0.79
CA GLU A 34 -7.86 -16.72 -1.73
C GLU A 34 -7.41 -15.30 -1.35
N SER A 35 -7.51 -14.96 -0.06
CA SER A 35 -6.99 -13.72 0.51
C SER A 35 -5.48 -13.61 0.33
N GLY A 36 -4.74 -14.69 0.54
CA GLY A 36 -3.28 -14.72 0.36
C GLY A 36 -2.80 -14.42 -1.05
N TRP A 37 -3.54 -14.88 -2.08
CA TRP A 37 -3.22 -14.54 -3.46
C TRP A 37 -3.39 -13.03 -3.73
N ARG A 38 -4.51 -12.45 -3.29
CA ARG A 38 -4.78 -11.01 -3.42
C ARG A 38 -3.79 -10.16 -2.64
N LEU A 39 -3.43 -10.59 -1.42
CA LEU A 39 -2.45 -9.91 -0.58
C LEU A 39 -1.07 -9.87 -1.23
N GLY A 40 -0.61 -10.99 -1.80
CA GLY A 40 0.67 -11.03 -2.49
C GLY A 40 0.71 -10.12 -3.73
N GLU A 41 -0.38 -10.03 -4.47
CA GLU A 41 -0.48 -9.10 -5.61
C GLU A 41 -0.47 -7.63 -5.15
N ALA A 42 -1.26 -7.31 -4.10
CA ALA A 42 -1.27 -5.98 -3.51
C ALA A 42 0.12 -5.57 -2.98
N GLU A 43 0.83 -6.47 -2.30
CA GLU A 43 2.18 -6.24 -1.78
C GLU A 43 3.17 -5.95 -2.91
N ALA A 44 3.13 -6.73 -4.01
CA ALA A 44 3.99 -6.53 -5.15
C ALA A 44 3.78 -5.16 -5.82
N LEU A 45 2.51 -4.73 -5.96
CA LEU A 45 2.19 -3.40 -6.46
C LEU A 45 2.68 -2.30 -5.52
N ALA A 46 2.51 -2.47 -4.21
CA ALA A 46 2.99 -1.52 -3.20
C ALA A 46 4.52 -1.42 -3.20
N ALA A 47 5.23 -2.54 -3.36
CA ALA A 47 6.69 -2.58 -3.49
C ALA A 47 7.16 -1.87 -4.77
N GLU A 48 6.45 -2.03 -5.90
CA GLU A 48 6.73 -1.33 -7.16
C GLU A 48 6.72 0.18 -6.96
N ILE A 49 5.66 0.71 -6.33
CA ILE A 49 5.53 2.17 -6.13
C ILE A 49 6.40 2.70 -4.99
N ALA A 50 6.73 1.87 -3.98
CA ALA A 50 7.64 2.22 -2.89
C ALA A 50 9.11 2.25 -3.34
N GLY A 51 9.48 1.42 -4.33
CA GLY A 51 10.84 1.36 -4.88
C GLY A 51 11.28 2.62 -5.63
N GLY A 52 10.36 3.55 -5.87
CA GLY A 52 10.62 4.79 -6.61
C GLY A 52 10.81 4.56 -8.12
N GLY A 53 10.86 5.65 -8.88
CA GLY A 53 11.04 5.59 -10.34
C GLY A 53 9.74 5.43 -11.14
N VAL A 54 8.59 5.62 -10.50
CA VAL A 54 7.27 5.68 -11.14
C VAL A 54 6.68 7.09 -11.01
N ASP A 55 5.98 7.56 -12.04
CA ASP A 55 5.30 8.85 -12.02
C ASP A 55 4.07 8.85 -11.09
N GLN A 56 3.65 10.03 -10.62
CA GLN A 56 2.52 10.20 -9.71
C GLN A 56 1.21 9.59 -10.24
N THR A 57 0.96 9.66 -11.55
CA THR A 57 -0.20 9.00 -12.19
C THR A 57 -0.14 7.48 -12.04
N THR A 58 1.04 6.89 -12.14
CA THR A 58 1.24 5.46 -11.92
C THR A 58 1.03 5.12 -10.44
N VAL A 59 1.57 5.92 -9.51
CA VAL A 59 1.37 5.72 -8.07
C VAL A 59 -0.11 5.67 -7.71
N VAL A 60 -0.89 6.64 -8.20
CA VAL A 60 -2.35 6.72 -7.99
C VAL A 60 -3.08 5.51 -8.59
N ARG A 61 -2.76 5.16 -9.84
CA ARG A 61 -3.36 4.00 -10.51
C ARG A 61 -3.08 2.69 -9.76
N ARG A 62 -1.85 2.50 -9.30
CA ARG A 62 -1.46 1.32 -8.52
C ARG A 62 -2.15 1.28 -7.17
N ALA A 63 -2.30 2.42 -6.50
CA ALA A 63 -3.07 2.50 -5.27
C ALA A 63 -4.57 2.17 -5.48
N ASP A 64 -5.15 2.55 -6.62
CA ASP A 64 -6.51 2.16 -7.01
C ASP A 64 -6.65 0.64 -7.24
N GLU A 65 -5.65 0.03 -7.90
CA GLU A 65 -5.57 -1.43 -8.08
C GLU A 65 -5.48 -2.14 -6.71
N ILE A 66 -4.60 -1.65 -5.81
CA ILE A 66 -4.43 -2.20 -4.45
C ILE A 66 -5.71 -2.11 -3.64
N ARG A 67 -6.40 -0.94 -3.61
CA ARG A 67 -7.67 -0.83 -2.85
C ARG A 67 -8.73 -1.79 -3.39
N THR A 68 -8.75 -2.05 -4.69
CA THR A 68 -9.70 -2.98 -5.32
C THR A 68 -9.42 -4.42 -4.90
N LEU A 69 -8.16 -4.85 -4.97
CA LEU A 69 -7.73 -6.18 -4.50
C LEU A 69 -8.07 -6.37 -3.03
N LEU A 70 -7.76 -5.36 -2.21
CA LEU A 70 -8.03 -5.42 -0.80
C LEU A 70 -9.53 -5.46 -0.53
N ALA A 71 -10.37 -4.72 -1.26
CA ALA A 71 -11.83 -4.68 -1.04
C ALA A 71 -12.52 -6.06 -1.22
N GLU A 72 -11.93 -6.97 -1.99
CA GLU A 72 -12.44 -8.34 -2.16
C GLU A 72 -12.09 -9.28 -0.98
N ILE A 73 -11.29 -8.83 -0.01
CA ILE A 73 -10.96 -9.62 1.18
C ILE A 73 -12.07 -9.44 2.22
N ASP A 74 -13.02 -10.36 2.28
CA ASP A 74 -14.08 -10.34 3.32
C ASP A 74 -13.52 -10.57 4.74
N GLY A 75 -12.34 -11.18 4.83
CA GLY A 75 -11.58 -11.42 6.05
C GLY A 75 -10.39 -12.34 5.79
N THR A 76 -9.45 -12.37 6.72
CA THR A 76 -8.26 -13.22 6.66
C THR A 76 -8.33 -14.39 7.63
N GLY A 77 -9.27 -14.35 8.59
CA GLY A 77 -9.40 -15.33 9.67
C GLY A 77 -8.50 -15.04 10.88
N ASP A 78 -7.67 -14.00 10.81
CA ASP A 78 -6.83 -13.49 11.89
C ASP A 78 -7.14 -12.00 12.12
N ARG A 79 -7.46 -11.64 13.37
CA ARG A 79 -7.91 -10.28 13.68
C ARG A 79 -6.81 -9.23 13.44
N ASP A 80 -5.57 -9.53 13.78
CA ASP A 80 -4.47 -8.60 13.57
C ASP A 80 -4.19 -8.42 12.06
N ALA A 81 -4.29 -9.49 11.28
CA ALA A 81 -4.20 -9.41 9.82
C ALA A 81 -5.35 -8.59 9.23
N ASP A 82 -6.58 -8.74 9.73
CA ASP A 82 -7.70 -7.90 9.33
C ASP A 82 -7.49 -6.41 9.69
N GLU A 83 -6.87 -6.12 10.83
CA GLU A 83 -6.48 -4.74 11.21
C GLU A 83 -5.45 -4.16 10.25
N HIS A 84 -4.44 -4.94 9.85
CA HIS A 84 -3.46 -4.51 8.86
C HIS A 84 -4.07 -4.32 7.47
N VAL A 85 -4.98 -5.19 7.04
CA VAL A 85 -5.73 -5.05 5.78
C VAL A 85 -6.58 -3.78 5.79
N ALA A 86 -7.24 -3.48 6.92
CA ALA A 86 -8.02 -2.25 7.05
C ALA A 86 -7.14 -1.01 6.93
N ALA A 87 -6.00 -0.96 7.64
CA ALA A 87 -5.05 0.14 7.56
C ALA A 87 -4.47 0.31 6.13
N ALA A 88 -4.13 -0.80 5.47
CA ALA A 88 -3.66 -0.80 4.09
C ALA A 88 -4.73 -0.24 3.13
N ARG A 89 -6.00 -0.59 3.30
CA ARG A 89 -7.11 -0.03 2.50
C ARG A 89 -7.22 1.49 2.67
N GLU A 90 -7.13 1.99 3.90
CA GLU A 90 -7.21 3.43 4.16
C GLU A 90 -6.05 4.20 3.51
N LEU A 91 -4.83 3.65 3.57
CA LEU A 91 -3.66 4.24 2.93
C LEU A 91 -3.78 4.22 1.41
N ALA A 92 -4.17 3.09 0.81
CA ALA A 92 -4.39 2.97 -0.63
C ALA A 92 -5.45 3.96 -1.12
N ASN A 93 -6.54 4.15 -0.37
CA ASN A 93 -7.55 5.15 -0.71
C ASN A 93 -6.96 6.57 -0.68
N ARG A 94 -6.27 6.93 0.41
CA ARG A 94 -5.62 8.24 0.53
C ARG A 94 -4.67 8.53 -0.63
N ILE A 95 -3.87 7.55 -1.05
CA ILE A 95 -2.91 7.70 -2.16
C ILE A 95 -3.66 7.88 -3.48
N ALA A 96 -4.70 7.08 -3.73
CA ALA A 96 -5.50 7.17 -4.95
C ALA A 96 -6.21 8.53 -5.06
N GLU A 97 -6.76 9.03 -3.96
CA GLU A 97 -7.49 10.31 -3.88
C GLU A 97 -6.57 11.54 -3.94
N ARG A 98 -5.25 11.39 -3.80
CA ARG A 98 -4.33 12.54 -3.90
C ARG A 98 -4.29 13.17 -5.29
N ALA A 99 -4.69 12.45 -6.34
CA ALA A 99 -4.75 12.98 -7.71
C ALA A 99 -6.01 13.83 -7.99
N ASP A 100 -7.07 13.70 -7.19
CA ASP A 100 -8.32 14.43 -7.39
C ASP A 100 -8.26 15.88 -6.85
N GLY A 101 -7.10 16.32 -6.37
CA GLY A 101 -6.90 17.60 -5.69
C GLY A 101 -6.17 18.70 -6.47
N GLU A 102 -5.87 18.53 -7.77
CA GLU A 102 -5.15 19.51 -8.60
C GLU A 102 -6.03 20.25 -9.63
#